data_AF-U5QS96-F1
#
_entry.id   AF-U5QS96-F1
#
_cell.length_a   1.000
_cell.length_b   1.000
_cell.length_c   1.000
_cell.angle_alpha   90.00
_cell.angle_beta   90.00
_cell.angle_gamma   90.00
#
_symmetry.space_group_name_H-M   'P 1'
#
loop_
_entity.id
_entity.type
_entity.pdbx_description
1 polymer ?
#
loop_
_entity_poly.entity_id
_entity_poly.type
_entity_poly.pdbx_seq_one_letter_code
_entity_poly.pdbx_strand_id
1 'polypeptide(L)' 'MEYVIVDARQRLIGTHRQVEPLTVGATFSTEKDTYAVLNVDWARRGRSDMQTLTVVKIQSRTSEAI' A
#
# COMPACT_ATOMS: atom_id res chain seq x y z
N MET A 1 -8.23 1.62 8.66
CA MET A 1 -7.73 0.30 8.28
C MET A 1 -6.22 0.33 8.18
N GLU A 2 -5.54 -0.73 8.62
CA GLU A 2 -4.08 -0.85 8.51
C GLU A 2 -3.73 -1.79 7.36
N TYR A 3 -2.74 -1.41 6.57
CA TYR A 3 -2.28 -2.15 5.40
C TYR A 3 -0.81 -2.51 5.52
N VAL A 4 -0.48 -3.74 5.17
CA VAL A 4 0.88 -4.15 4.81
C VAL A 4 1.04 -3.98 3.32
N ILE A 5 2.04 -3.23 2.91
CA ILE A 5 2.32 -2.97 1.51
C ILE A 5 3.45 -3.89 1.06
N VAL A 6 3.19 -4.68 0.01
CA VAL A 6 4.19 -5.51 -0.66
C VAL A 6 4.29 -5.15 -2.13
N ASP A 7 5.48 -5.31 -2.72
CA ASP A 7 5.67 -5.19 -4.16
C ASP A 7 5.12 -6.41 -4.92
N ALA A 8 5.15 -6.36 -6.27
CA ALA A 8 4.73 -7.47 -7.13
C ALA A 8 5.54 -8.77 -6.92
N ARG A 9 6.69 -8.71 -6.25
CA ARG A 9 7.52 -9.87 -5.88
C ARG A 9 7.28 -10.30 -4.42
N GLN A 10 6.21 -9.83 -3.78
CA GLN A 10 5.84 -10.10 -2.39
C GLN A 10 6.90 -9.64 -1.37
N ARG A 11 7.73 -8.64 -1.72
CA ARG A 11 8.68 -8.03 -0.79
C ARG A 11 7.98 -6.94 0.01
N LEU A 12 8.18 -6.94 1.32
CA LEU A 12 7.65 -5.90 2.21
C LEU A 12 8.24 -4.53 1.84
N ILE A 13 7.37 -3.58 1.52
CA ILE A 13 7.69 -2.17 1.32
C ILE A 13 7.52 -1.41 2.64
N GLY A 14 6.43 -1.70 3.38
CA GLY A 14 6.13 -1.04 4.65
C GLY A 14 4.68 -1.23 5.08
N THR A 15 4.20 -0.33 5.93
CA THR A 15 2.79 -0.26 6.34
C THR A 15 2.17 1.08 6.01
N HIS A 16 0.85 1.11 5.84
CA HIS A 16 0.09 2.32 5.60
C HIS A 16 -1.24 2.26 6.33
N ARG A 17 -1.68 3.40 6.88
CA ARG A 17 -2.95 3.50 7.57
C ARG A 17 -3.79 4.57 6.88
N GLN A 18 -5.01 4.19 6.52
CA GLN A 18 -5.97 5.13 5.98
C GLN A 18 -7.38 4.85 6.53
N VAL A 19 -8.27 5.84 6.50
CA VAL A 19 -9.64 5.69 7.00
C VAL A 19 -10.49 4.85 6.04
N GLU A 20 -10.48 5.21 4.76
CA GLU A 20 -11.26 4.54 3.72
C GLU A 20 -10.65 3.17 3.33
N PRO A 21 -11.46 2.17 2.95
CA PRO A 21 -10.93 0.92 2.41
C PRO A 21 -10.21 1.14 1.06
N LEU A 22 -9.08 0.47 0.83
CA LEU A 22 -8.42 0.40 -0.46
C LEU A 22 -8.90 -0.83 -1.23
N THR A 23 -9.19 -0.64 -2.51
CA THR A 23 -9.63 -1.69 -3.42
C THR A 23 -8.64 -1.84 -4.58
N VAL A 24 -8.74 -2.96 -5.30
CA VAL A 24 -7.95 -3.16 -6.52
C VAL A 24 -8.26 -2.05 -7.53
N GLY A 25 -7.22 -1.47 -8.13
CA GLY A 25 -7.31 -0.33 -9.03
C GLY A 25 -7.24 1.04 -8.33
N ALA A 26 -7.37 1.10 -7.01
CA ALA A 26 -7.18 2.34 -6.27
C ALA A 26 -5.71 2.80 -6.31
N THR A 27 -5.51 4.11 -6.19
CA THR A 27 -4.19 4.71 -6.00
C THR A 27 -4.13 5.40 -4.64
N PHE A 28 -3.00 5.27 -3.95
CA PHE A 28 -2.77 5.98 -2.70
C PHE A 28 -1.33 6.49 -2.63
N SER A 29 -1.13 7.55 -1.83
CA SER A 29 0.17 8.17 -1.65
C SER A 29 0.67 7.92 -0.23
N THR A 30 1.94 7.56 -0.14
CA THR A 30 2.72 7.60 1.10
C THR A 30 3.53 8.89 1.13
N GLU A 31 4.31 9.11 2.19
CA GLU A 31 5.22 10.25 2.26
C GLU A 31 6.23 10.29 1.10
N LYS A 32 6.63 9.12 0.61
CA LYS A 32 7.72 8.97 -0.36
C LYS A 32 7.24 8.72 -1.79
N ASP A 33 6.15 7.98 -1.94
CA ASP A 33 5.77 7.38 -3.21
C ASP A 33 4.26 7.28 -3.38
N THR A 34 3.81 7.30 -4.62
CA THR A 34 2.43 6.97 -5.03
C THR A 34 2.39 5.55 -5.58
N TYR A 35 1.40 4.78 -5.12
CA TYR A 35 1.23 3.37 -5.45
C TYR A 35 -0.15 3.11 -6.07
N ALA A 36 -0.22 2.16 -7.01
CA ALA A 36 -1.47 1.57 -7.49
C ALA A 36 -1.65 0.17 -6.91
N VAL A 37 -2.86 -0.14 -6.45
CA VAL A 37 -3.22 -1.42 -5.82
C VAL A 37 -3.54 -2.46 -6.89
N LEU A 38 -2.78 -3.56 -6.89
CA LEU A 38 -2.95 -4.70 -7.80
C LEU A 38 -3.76 -5.83 -7.16
N ASN A 39 -3.62 -6.02 -5.85
CA ASN A 39 -4.34 -7.04 -5.10
C ASN A 39 -4.56 -6.62 -3.65
N VAL A 40 -5.64 -7.10 -3.04
CA VAL A 40 -5.95 -6.94 -1.62
C VAL A 40 -6.20 -8.34 -1.05
N ASP A 41 -5.41 -8.75 -0.07
CA ASP A 41 -5.60 -10.00 0.66
C ASP A 41 -5.86 -9.69 2.15
N TRP A 42 -6.65 -10.53 2.81
CA TRP A 42 -6.80 -10.45 4.25
C TRP A 42 -5.56 -11.04 4.89
N ALA A 43 -4.90 -10.29 5.79
CA ALA A 43 -3.73 -10.82 6.47
C ALA A 43 -4.16 -12.06 7.27
N ARG A 44 -3.71 -13.25 6.85
CA ARG A 44 -4.08 -14.56 7.43
C ARG A 44 -3.68 -14.76 8.91
N ARG A 45 -3.20 -13.72 9.61
CA ARG A 45 -2.70 -13.77 10.98
C ARG A 45 -3.70 -13.25 12.02
N GLY A 46 -4.97 -13.64 11.94
CA GLY A 46 -5.94 -13.48 13.04
C GLY A 46 -6.23 -12.03 13.46
N ARG A 47 -5.80 -11.04 12.67
CA ARG A 47 -6.08 -9.62 12.86
C ARG A 47 -7.08 -9.18 11.79
N SER A 48 -8.34 -9.06 12.18
CA SER A 48 -9.44 -8.68 11.28
C SER A 48 -9.35 -7.23 10.78
N ASP A 49 -8.42 -6.44 11.31
CA ASP A 49 -8.23 -5.02 11.01
C ASP A 49 -7.08 -4.74 10.01
N MET A 50 -6.44 -5.80 9.51
CA MET A 50 -5.21 -5.70 8.72
C MET A 50 -5.32 -6.43 7.37
N GLN A 51 -4.99 -5.72 6.30
CA GLN A 51 -4.99 -6.24 4.93
C GLN A 51 -3.60 -6.12 4.30
N THR A 52 -3.28 -7.02 3.38
CA THR A 52 -2.06 -6.95 2.58
C THR A 52 -2.40 -6.41 1.20
N LEU A 53 -1.75 -5.31 0.82
CA LEU A 53 -1.84 -4.72 -0.50
C LEU A 53 -0.62 -5.12 -1.32
N THR A 54 -0.85 -5.76 -2.45
CA THR A 54 0.17 -5.87 -3.49
C THR A 54 0.07 -4.63 -4.37
N VAL A 55 1.18 -3.92 -4.55
CA VAL A 55 1.17 -2.63 -5.24
C VAL A 55 2.28 -2.53 -6.28
N VAL A 56 2.10 -1.57 -7.19
CA VAL A 56 3.16 -1.06 -8.07
C VAL A 56 3.36 0.43 -7.79
N LYS A 57 4.62 0.86 -7.70
CA LYS A 57 4.96 2.28 -7.60
C LYS A 57 4.74 2.95 -8.95
N ILE A 58 3.95 4.02 -8.97
CA ILE A 58 3.63 4.76 -10.20
C ILE A 58 4.26 6.16 -10.23
N GLN A 59 4.65 6.70 -9.07
CA GLN A 59 5.36 7.98 -8.99
C GLN A 59 6.26 8.01 -7.74
N SER A 60 7.48 8.54 -7.89
CA SER A 60 8.29 8.99 -6.76
C SER A 60 7.86 10.40 -6.39
N ARG A 61 7.60 10.69 -5.12
CA ARG A 61 7.52 12.07 -4.66
C ARG A 61 8.96 12.58 -4.56
N THR A 62 9.48 13.10 -5.66
CA THR A 62 10.76 13.82 -5.65
C THR A 62 10.57 14.96 -4.65
N SER A 63 11.29 14.92 -3.52
CA SER A 63 11.52 16.12 -2.74
C SER A 63 12.29 17.07 -3.65
N GLU A 64 11.58 17.94 -4.37
CA GLU A 64 12.16 19.21 -4.79
C GLU A 64 12.47 19.98 -3.50
N ALA A 65 13.70 19.80 -3.01
CA ALA A 65 14.31 20.74 -2.11
C ALA A 65 14.74 21.94 -2.96
N ILE A 66 14.02 23.05 -2.80
CA ILE A 66 14.45 24.40 -3.19
C ILE A 66 15.24 24.96 -2.02
#